data_AF-A0A8T7DI30-F1
#
_entry.id   AF-A0A8T7DI30-F1
#
_cell.length_a   1.000
_cell.length_b   1.000
_cell.length_c   1.000
_cell.angle_alpha   90.00
_cell.angle_beta   90.00
_cell.angle_gamma   90.00
#
_symmetry.space_group_name_H-M   'P 1'
#
loop_
_entity.id
_entity.type
_entity.pdbx_description
1 polymer ?
#
loop_
_entity_poly.entity_id
_entity_poly.type
_entity_poly.pdbx_seq_one_letter_code
_entity_poly.pdbx_strand_id
1 'polypeptide(L)'
;MDFVLAKTRFYEAYGDQLNDRQPRMVSRVFAEGREGFEGGIATKKYEAITKCPNQTASRDLSDLVAIGVIIPLPGGGRTTRYELAVVEPVGFGLEKK
;
A
#
# COMPACT_ATOMS: atom_id res chain seq x y z
N MET A 1 11.78 -3.19 14.14
CA MET A 1 11.06 -2.70 15.32
C MET A 1 10.11 -1.60 14.84
N ASP A 2 8.78 -1.66 14.81
CA ASP A 2 7.75 -2.66 15.13
C ASP A 2 6.65 -2.46 14.06
N PHE A 3 6.61 -3.30 13.01
CA PHE A 3 5.58 -3.19 11.96
C PHE A 3 4.16 -3.34 12.52
N VAL A 4 4.03 -4.04 13.65
CA VAL A 4 2.79 -4.15 14.42
C VAL A 4 2.36 -2.81 14.99
N LEU A 5 3.29 -2.01 15.53
CA LEU A 5 2.98 -0.70 16.08
C LEU A 5 2.63 0.31 14.98
N ALA A 6 3.36 0.26 13.86
CA ALA A 6 3.05 1.05 12.66
C ALA A 6 1.68 0.67 12.08
N LYS A 7 1.35 -0.63 12.05
CA LYS A 7 0.03 -1.13 11.67
C LYS A 7 -1.03 -0.53 12.59
N THR A 8 -0.93 -0.71 13.91
CA THR A 8 -1.95 -0.22 14.84
C THR A 8 -2.19 1.29 14.67
N ARG A 9 -1.13 2.11 14.64
CA ARG A 9 -1.25 3.56 14.42
C ARG A 9 -1.89 3.91 13.08
N PHE A 10 -1.55 3.16 12.04
CA PHE A 10 -2.14 3.34 10.72
C PHE A 10 -3.65 3.04 10.73
N TYR A 11 -4.06 1.94 11.37
CA TYR A 11 -5.47 1.60 11.51
C TYR A 11 -6.24 2.55 12.43
N GLU A 12 -5.59 3.12 13.44
CA GLU A 12 -6.21 4.17 14.27
C GLU A 12 -6.45 5.46 13.48
N ALA A 13 -5.55 5.82 12.55
CA ALA A 13 -5.67 7.03 11.75
C ALA A 13 -6.62 6.87 10.55
N TYR A 14 -6.57 5.72 9.87
CA TYR A 14 -7.25 5.50 8.59
C TYR A 14 -8.34 4.43 8.65
N GLY A 15 -8.39 3.60 9.69
CA GLY A 15 -9.24 2.39 9.73
C GLY A 15 -10.73 2.68 9.51
N ASP A 16 -11.23 3.82 9.96
CA ASP A 16 -12.62 4.25 9.76
C ASP A 16 -12.92 4.66 8.30
N GLN A 17 -11.89 5.08 7.56
CA GLN A 17 -11.99 5.48 6.15
C GLN A 17 -11.79 4.30 5.20
N LEU A 18 -11.29 3.16 5.69
CA LEU A 18 -11.02 1.99 4.86
C LEU A 18 -12.27 1.13 4.65
N ASN A 19 -12.55 0.79 3.39
CA ASN A 19 -13.55 -0.24 3.07
C ASN A 19 -13.08 -1.64 3.50
N ASP A 20 -13.98 -2.60 3.72
CA ASP A 20 -13.72 -3.99 4.15
C ASP A 20 -12.59 -4.76 3.39
N ARG A 21 -12.30 -4.33 2.15
CA ARG A 21 -11.31 -4.93 1.25
C ARG A 21 -9.90 -4.35 1.44
N GLN A 22 -9.83 -3.04 1.63
CA GLN A 22 -8.60 -2.27 1.78
C GLN A 22 -7.73 -2.72 2.98
N PRO A 23 -8.27 -3.02 4.18
CA PRO A 23 -7.47 -3.47 5.30
C PRO A 23 -6.88 -4.87 5.06
N ARG A 24 -7.44 -5.68 4.14
CA ARG A 24 -6.79 -6.95 3.76
C ARG A 24 -5.49 -6.70 3.02
N MET A 25 -5.48 -5.74 2.10
CA MET A 25 -4.26 -5.34 1.40
C MET A 25 -3.25 -4.77 2.38
N VAL A 26 -3.66 -3.82 3.22
CA VAL A 26 -2.80 -3.19 4.23
C VAL A 26 -2.20 -4.23 5.17
N SER A 27 -3.03 -5.09 5.76
CA SER A 27 -2.55 -6.18 6.64
C SER A 27 -1.60 -7.13 5.92
N ARG A 28 -1.81 -7.38 4.62
CA ARG A 28 -0.90 -8.19 3.82
C ARG A 28 0.43 -7.50 3.60
N VAL A 29 0.45 -6.21 3.30
CA VAL A 29 1.69 -5.42 3.17
C VAL A 29 2.47 -5.44 4.48
N PHE A 30 1.81 -5.22 5.60
CA PHE A 30 2.44 -5.31 6.92
C PHE A 30 2.94 -6.73 7.25
N ALA A 31 2.23 -7.77 6.82
CA ALA A 31 2.64 -9.16 7.02
C ALA A 31 3.82 -9.58 6.12
N GLU A 32 3.89 -9.04 4.90
CA GLU A 32 4.98 -9.26 3.95
C GLU A 32 6.24 -8.43 4.30
N GLY A 33 6.10 -7.42 5.15
CA GLY A 33 7.22 -6.66 5.70
C GLY A 33 8.03 -5.92 4.62
N ARG A 34 9.33 -5.74 4.89
CA ARG A 34 10.25 -4.98 4.02
C ARG A 34 10.58 -5.72 2.71
N GLU A 35 10.51 -7.05 2.70
CA GLU A 35 10.95 -7.88 1.57
C GLU A 35 9.80 -8.26 0.61
N GLY A 36 8.56 -8.47 1.09
CA GLY A 36 7.47 -8.90 0.20
C GLY A 36 6.78 -7.75 -0.56
N PHE A 37 6.87 -6.52 -0.06
CA PHE A 37 6.42 -5.33 -0.79
C PHE A 37 7.54 -4.50 -1.40
N GLU A 38 8.71 -5.11 -1.56
CA GLU A 38 9.83 -4.51 -2.26
C GLU A 38 9.42 -4.17 -3.71
N GLY A 39 9.52 -2.88 -4.05
CA GLY A 39 9.10 -2.37 -5.36
C GLY A 39 7.64 -1.92 -5.48
N GLY A 40 6.85 -1.90 -4.40
CA GLY A 40 5.53 -1.24 -4.33
C GLY A 40 4.31 -2.13 -4.58
N ILE A 41 3.14 -1.55 -4.29
CA ILE A 41 1.79 -2.06 -4.53
C ILE A 41 1.41 -1.78 -5.99
N ALA A 42 1.07 -2.82 -6.75
CA ALA A 42 0.53 -2.68 -8.10
C ALA A 42 -0.92 -3.18 -8.12
N THR A 43 -1.71 -2.75 -9.12
CA THR A 43 -3.11 -3.19 -9.29
C THR A 43 -3.24 -4.71 -9.28
N LYS A 44 -2.35 -5.42 -9.96
CA LYS A 44 -2.33 -6.90 -9.97
C LYS A 44 -2.11 -7.52 -8.57
N LYS A 45 -1.26 -6.94 -7.72
CA LYS A 45 -1.07 -7.42 -6.34
C LYS A 45 -2.35 -7.17 -5.53
N TYR A 46 -2.95 -6.00 -5.71
CA TYR A 46 -4.21 -5.66 -5.06
C TYR A 46 -5.33 -6.64 -5.42
N GLU A 47 -5.47 -6.95 -6.71
CA GLU A 47 -6.42 -7.94 -7.23
C GLU A 47 -6.16 -9.33 -6.63
N ALA A 48 -4.90 -9.77 -6.56
CA ALA A 48 -4.56 -11.08 -5.99
C ALA A 48 -4.91 -11.19 -4.49
N ILE A 49 -4.77 -10.10 -3.73
CA ILE A 49 -5.05 -10.08 -2.28
C ILE A 49 -6.54 -9.94 -1.99
N THR A 50 -7.21 -9.01 -2.67
CA THR A 50 -8.62 -8.70 -2.43
C THR A 50 -9.56 -9.58 -3.25
N LYS A 51 -9.04 -10.36 -4.21
CA LYS A 51 -9.80 -11.16 -5.19
C LYS A 51 -10.86 -10.33 -5.92
N CYS A 52 -10.59 -9.05 -6.13
CA CYS A 52 -11.49 -8.12 -6.82
C CYS A 52 -11.09 -7.98 -8.30
N PRO A 53 -12.04 -7.64 -9.18
CA PRO A 53 -11.72 -7.38 -10.58
C PRO A 53 -10.93 -6.07 -10.74
N ASN A 54 -10.18 -5.96 -11.84
CA ASN A 54 -9.29 -4.83 -12.13
C ASN A 54 -9.96 -3.46 -11.99
N GLN A 55 -11.20 -3.32 -12.47
CA GLN A 55 -11.96 -2.08 -12.38
C GLN A 55 -12.25 -1.67 -10.92
N THR A 56 -12.59 -2.63 -10.07
CA THR A 56 -12.78 -2.40 -8.63
C THR A 56 -11.46 -2.09 -7.95
N ALA A 57 -10.39 -2.84 -8.27
CA ALA A 57 -9.06 -2.59 -7.72
C ALA A 57 -8.52 -1.20 -8.08
N SER A 58 -8.73 -0.75 -9.32
CA SER A 58 -8.32 0.59 -9.77
C SER A 58 -9.06 1.71 -9.02
N ARG A 59 -10.37 1.52 -8.80
CA ARG A 59 -11.19 2.44 -7.98
C ARG A 59 -10.71 2.47 -6.53
N ASP A 60 -10.52 1.31 -5.92
CA ASP A 60 -10.07 1.20 -4.53
C ASP A 60 -8.69 1.82 -4.35
N LEU A 61 -7.76 1.60 -5.28
CA LEU A 61 -6.45 2.25 -5.24
C LEU A 61 -6.54 3.76 -5.39
N SER A 62 -7.41 4.27 -6.28
CA SER A 62 -7.64 5.71 -6.41
C SER A 62 -8.21 6.32 -5.12
N ASP A 63 -9.12 5.61 -4.46
CA ASP A 63 -9.71 6.00 -3.18
C ASP A 63 -8.65 6.05 -2.07
N LEU A 64 -7.80 5.01 -1.99
CA LEU A 64 -6.66 4.94 -1.08
C LEU A 64 -5.64 6.07 -1.32
N VAL A 65 -5.44 6.49 -2.57
CA VAL A 65 -4.60 7.65 -2.90
C VAL A 65 -5.28 8.95 -2.45
N ALA A 66 -6.59 9.07 -2.64
CA ALA A 66 -7.34 10.26 -2.28
C ALA A 66 -7.34 10.51 -0.76
N ILE A 67 -7.43 9.46 0.05
CA ILE A 67 -7.32 9.56 1.52
C ILE A 67 -5.86 9.64 2.02
N GLY A 68 -4.88 9.54 1.12
CA GLY A 68 -3.46 9.61 1.45
C GLY A 68 -2.92 8.38 2.16
N VAL A 69 -3.57 7.22 2.01
CA VAL A 69 -3.10 5.93 2.55
C VAL A 69 -2.00 5.34 1.69
N ILE A 70 -2.08 5.51 0.37
CA ILE A 70 -1.02 5.14 -0.55
C ILE A 70 -0.61 6.31 -1.43
N ILE A 71 0.65 6.34 -1.83
CA ILE A 71 1.18 7.34 -2.74
C ILE A 71 1.73 6.69 -4.02
N PRO A 72 1.51 7.29 -5.20
CA PRO A 72 2.09 6.78 -6.43
C PRO A 72 3.61 6.99 -6.44
N LEU A 73 4.36 5.92 -6.70
CA LEU A 73 5.82 5.95 -6.76
C LEU A 73 6.32 6.51 -8.11
N PRO A 74 7.12 7.58 -8.12
CA PRO A 74 7.74 8.10 -9.33
C PRO A 74 8.91 7.21 -9.75
N GLY A 75 8.70 6.33 -10.74
CA GLY A 75 9.77 5.46 -11.26
C GLY A 75 9.32 4.13 -11.86
N GLY A 76 8.03 3.79 -11.83
CA GLY A 76 7.52 2.53 -12.35
C GLY A 76 7.24 2.55 -13.85
N GLY A 77 8.24 2.33 -14.71
CA GLY A 77 8.15 2.27 -16.18
C GLY A 77 6.74 2.06 -16.81
N ARG A 78 6.36 0.83 -17.19
CA ARG A 78 5.06 0.51 -17.82
C ARG A 78 3.91 0.26 -16.82
N THR A 79 4.14 0.38 -15.52
CA THR A 79 3.15 -0.02 -14.51
C THR A 79 3.20 0.91 -13.32
N THR A 80 2.08 1.59 -13.06
CA THR A 80 1.89 2.43 -11.89
C THR A 80 2.05 1.59 -10.63
N ARG A 81 2.99 2.01 -9.79
CA ARG A 81 3.25 1.39 -8.49
C ARG A 81 2.90 2.39 -7.41
N TYR A 82 2.42 1.89 -6.29
CA TYR A 82 2.04 2.67 -5.13
C TYR A 82 2.87 2.23 -3.92
N GLU A 83 3.05 3.12 -2.97
CA GLU A 83 3.72 2.92 -1.69
C GLU A 83 2.73 3.19 -0.58
N LEU A 84 2.78 2.45 0.53
CA LEU A 84 2.00 2.81 1.71
C LEU A 84 2.57 4.12 2.29
N ALA A 85 1.71 5.10 2.51
CA ALA A 85 2.00 6.27 3.31
C ALA A 85 2.03 5.86 4.79
N VAL A 86 3.03 5.08 5.18
CA VAL A 86 3.29 4.80 6.59
C VAL A 86 3.77 6.11 7.20
N VAL A 87 3.28 6.44 8.39
CA VAL A 87 3.67 7.63 9.16
C VAL A 87 5.11 7.44 9.70
N GLU A 88 6.09 7.44 8.78
CA GLU A 88 7.56 7.68 8.81
C GLU A 88 8.49 6.94 9.84
N PRO A 89 9.83 6.84 9.63
CA PRO A 89 10.65 7.27 8.48
C PRO A 89 11.62 6.20 7.89
N VAL A 90 12.02 6.45 6.63
CA VAL A 90 13.36 6.23 6.02
C VAL A 90 13.86 4.79 5.84
N GLY A 91 13.95 4.38 4.57
CA GLY A 91 14.79 3.26 4.17
C GLY A 91 14.43 2.63 2.82
N PHE A 92 14.04 3.40 1.81
CA PHE A 92 14.12 2.91 0.44
C PHE A 92 15.01 3.85 -0.36
N GLY A 93 16.29 3.48 -0.41
CA GLY A 93 17.31 4.17 -1.16
C GLY A 93 16.90 4.25 -2.63
N LEU A 94 16.62 5.48 -3.07
CA LEU A 94 16.91 5.90 -4.43
C LEU A 94 18.42 5.81 -4.63
N GLU A 95 18.95 4.60 -4.83
CA GLU A 95 20.24 4.45 -5.48
C GLU A 95 19.97 4.54 -6.99
N LYS A 96 19.87 5.79 -7.46
CA LYS A 96 20.14 6.09 -8.86
C LYS A 96 21.66 6.19 -9.00
N LYS A 97 22.27 5.18 -9.61
CA LYS A 97 23.62 5.31 -10.18
C LYS A 97 23.59 4.85 -11.63
#